data_AF-A0A511QJJ3-F1
#
_entry.id   AF-A0A511QJJ3-F1
#
_cell.length_a   1.000
_cell.length_b   1.000
_cell.length_c   1.000
_cell.angle_alpha   90.00
_cell.angle_beta   90.00
_cell.angle_gamma   90.00
#
_symmetry.space_group_name_H-M   'P 1'
#
loop_
_entity.id
_entity.type
_entity.pdbx_description
1 polymer ?
#
loop_
_entity_poly.entity_id
_entity_poly.type
_entity_poly.pdbx_seq_one_letter_code
_entity_poly.pdbx_strand_id
1 'polypeptide(L)'
;MNAQSLTTTHLYCANSNGTDWNWAQKSNGDYITLIGYWSSLQYGGYWVGYFTINDKQADLLNQCACFTDSCLNYFPHPGNDSNSYWYLIRNADTGQFSGGYYTKFNYKPF
;
A
#
# COMPACT_ATOMS: atom_id res chain seq x y z
N MET A 1 -5.14 -8.40 24.71
CA MET A 1 -5.19 -7.76 23.38
C MET A 1 -3.92 -6.95 23.25
N ASN A 2 -2.98 -7.34 22.39
CA ASN A 2 -1.77 -6.55 22.18
C ASN A 2 -2.17 -5.26 21.46
N ALA A 3 -1.89 -4.11 22.07
CA ALA A 3 -2.08 -2.82 21.42
C ALA A 3 -1.17 -2.78 20.18
N GLN A 4 -1.76 -2.56 19.01
CA GLN A 4 -1.00 -2.38 17.78
C GLN A 4 -0.21 -1.08 17.88
N SER A 5 1.11 -1.16 17.74
CA SER A 5 1.97 0.03 17.82
C SER A 5 1.86 0.81 16.52
N LEU A 6 1.39 2.05 16.61
CA LEU A 6 1.38 2.97 15.47
C LEU A 6 2.81 3.33 15.08
N THR A 7 3.06 3.39 13.79
CA THR A 7 4.33 3.77 13.16
C THR A 7 4.05 4.53 11.86
N THR A 8 5.10 5.02 11.22
CA THR A 8 5.04 5.70 9.94
C THR A 8 5.77 4.92 8.85
N THR A 9 5.36 5.13 7.60
CA THR A 9 5.99 4.56 6.41
C THR A 9 5.79 5.52 5.23
N HIS A 10 6.69 5.50 4.25
CA HIS A 10 6.52 6.27 3.03
C HIS A 10 5.64 5.51 2.02
N LEU A 11 4.86 6.22 1.23
CA LEU A 11 4.08 5.62 0.15
C LEU A 11 4.93 5.58 -1.13
N TYR A 12 4.92 4.46 -1.83
CA TYR A 12 5.43 4.37 -3.19
C TYR A 12 4.40 3.74 -4.12
N CYS A 13 4.52 4.08 -5.40
CA CYS A 13 3.65 3.61 -6.45
C CYS A 13 4.47 2.71 -7.37
N ALA A 14 3.97 1.52 -7.69
CA ALA A 14 4.70 0.60 -8.54
C ALA A 14 3.82 -0.16 -9.49
N ASN A 15 4.40 -0.55 -10.61
CA ASN A 15 3.67 -1.29 -11.62
C ASN A 15 3.23 -2.67 -11.11
N SER A 16 2.27 -3.27 -11.82
CA SER A 16 1.68 -4.57 -11.48
C SER A 16 2.71 -5.68 -11.35
N ASN A 17 3.88 -5.57 -11.99
CA ASN A 17 4.93 -6.58 -11.98
C ASN A 17 6.08 -6.26 -11.00
N GLY A 18 6.02 -5.13 -10.29
CA GLY A 18 7.08 -4.65 -9.40
C GLY A 18 8.41 -4.32 -10.09
N THR A 19 8.45 -4.18 -11.41
CA THR A 19 9.69 -3.90 -12.16
C THR A 19 9.99 -2.42 -12.27
N ASP A 20 8.98 -1.57 -12.06
CA ASP A 20 9.13 -0.13 -12.03
C ASP A 20 8.33 0.44 -10.86
N TRP A 21 8.94 1.39 -10.16
CA TRP A 21 8.38 2.00 -8.97
C TRP A 21 8.98 3.38 -8.73
N ASN A 22 8.20 4.24 -8.11
CA ASN A 22 8.66 5.54 -7.66
C ASN A 22 7.97 5.94 -6.35
N TRP A 23 8.67 6.73 -5.53
CA TRP A 23 8.09 7.26 -4.29
C TRP A 23 6.95 8.22 -4.61
N ALA A 24 5.85 8.10 -3.89
CA ALA A 24 4.74 9.03 -4.01
C ALA A 24 5.11 10.34 -3.32
N GLN A 25 4.98 11.45 -4.04
CA GLN A 25 5.37 12.78 -3.55
C GLN A 25 4.18 13.73 -3.52
N LYS A 26 4.19 14.63 -2.54
CA LYS A 26 3.32 15.80 -2.48
C LYS A 26 3.77 16.84 -3.52
N SER A 27 2.93 17.85 -3.76
CA SER A 27 3.21 18.92 -4.73
C SER A 27 4.49 19.72 -4.44
N ASN A 28 4.97 19.71 -3.20
CA ASN A 28 6.22 20.36 -2.79
C ASN A 28 7.47 19.46 -2.91
N GLY A 29 7.32 18.22 -3.40
CA GLY A 29 8.42 17.26 -3.56
C GLY A 29 8.67 16.36 -2.34
N ASP A 30 8.00 16.59 -1.20
CA ASP A 30 8.13 15.72 -0.03
C ASP A 30 7.46 14.36 -0.28
N TYR A 31 8.01 13.29 0.29
CA TYR A 31 7.36 12.00 0.25
C TYR A 31 6.05 11.99 1.04
N ILE A 32 5.07 11.25 0.51
CA ILE A 32 3.83 10.96 1.24
C ILE A 32 4.17 9.98 2.36
N THR A 33 3.75 10.32 3.58
CA THR A 33 3.93 9.48 4.76
C THR A 33 2.57 8.99 5.22
N LEU A 34 2.45 7.68 5.40
CA LEU A 34 1.30 7.02 5.99
C LEU A 34 1.57 6.76 7.47
N ILE A 35 0.51 6.85 8.28
CA ILE A 35 0.49 6.52 9.71
C ILE A 35 -0.42 5.32 9.90
N GLY A 36 0.06 4.30 10.59
CA GLY A 36 -0.65 3.03 10.69
C GLY A 36 0.13 2.00 11.47
N TYR A 37 -0.15 0.73 11.25
CA TYR A 37 0.58 -0.35 11.90
C TYR A 37 0.83 -1.52 10.93
N TRP A 38 1.95 -2.19 11.13
CA TRP A 38 2.28 -3.41 10.41
C TRP A 38 1.52 -4.60 10.99
N SER A 39 1.12 -5.51 10.12
CA SER A 39 0.56 -6.81 10.48
C SER A 39 0.84 -7.81 9.36
N SER A 40 0.51 -9.07 9.60
CA SER A 40 0.61 -10.13 8.60
C SER A 40 -0.57 -11.09 8.70
N LEU A 41 -0.91 -11.71 7.58
CA LEU A 41 -1.92 -12.77 7.53
C LEU A 41 -1.41 -13.94 6.71
N GLN A 42 -1.97 -15.12 6.95
CA GLN A 42 -1.69 -16.31 6.15
C GLN A 42 -2.79 -16.47 5.08
N TYR A 43 -2.39 -16.72 3.84
CA TYR A 43 -3.30 -16.99 2.73
C TYR A 43 -2.66 -17.92 1.71
N GLY A 44 -3.40 -18.96 1.30
CA GLY A 44 -2.90 -19.93 0.31
C GLY A 44 -1.59 -20.61 0.72
N GLY A 45 -1.30 -20.70 2.03
CA GLY A 45 -0.04 -21.22 2.57
C GLY A 45 1.09 -20.19 2.73
N TYR A 46 0.91 -18.95 2.24
CA TYR A 46 1.92 -17.89 2.30
C TYR A 46 1.60 -16.85 3.37
N TRP A 47 2.63 -16.28 4.00
CA TRP A 47 2.48 -15.10 4.84
C TRP A 47 2.56 -13.83 4.00
N VAL A 48 1.56 -12.97 4.15
CA VAL A 48 1.51 -11.65 3.51
C VAL A 48 1.58 -10.58 4.59
N GLY A 49 2.60 -9.74 4.49
CA GLY A 49 2.70 -8.54 5.30
C GLY A 49 1.87 -7.40 4.70
N TYR A 50 1.29 -6.59 5.57
CA TYR A 50 0.53 -5.42 5.17
C TYR A 50 0.63 -4.29 6.20
N PHE A 51 0.41 -3.07 5.72
CA PHE A 51 0.33 -1.86 6.53
C PHE A 51 -1.11 -1.40 6.62
N THR A 52 -1.65 -1.29 7.82
CA THR A 52 -3.04 -0.87 8.02
C THR A 52 -3.12 0.62 8.29
N ILE A 53 -3.90 1.33 7.49
CA ILE A 53 -4.18 2.77 7.61
C ILE A 53 -5.67 3.01 7.87
N ASN A 54 -6.03 4.19 8.36
CA ASN A 54 -7.43 4.60 8.49
C ASN A 54 -7.99 5.21 7.19
N ASP A 55 -9.33 5.31 7.09
CA ASP A 55 -10.03 5.87 5.91
C ASP A 55 -9.54 7.28 5.53
N LYS A 56 -9.20 8.11 6.52
CA LYS A 56 -8.73 9.49 6.28
C LYS A 56 -7.46 9.59 5.44
N GLN A 57 -6.68 8.50 5.37
CA GLN A 57 -5.47 8.42 4.56
C GLN A 57 -5.68 7.65 3.26
N ALA A 58 -6.86 7.04 3.04
CA ALA A 58 -7.18 6.32 1.82
C ALA A 58 -7.13 7.23 0.59
N ASP A 59 -7.50 8.51 0.73
CA ASP A 59 -7.39 9.50 -0.35
C ASP A 59 -5.93 9.75 -0.78
N LEU A 60 -4.95 9.53 0.10
CA LEU A 60 -3.53 9.63 -0.26
C LEU A 60 -3.13 8.52 -1.24
N LEU A 61 -3.86 7.42 -1.28
CA LEU A 61 -3.60 6.32 -2.22
C LEU A 61 -3.95 6.71 -3.66
N ASN A 62 -4.88 7.65 -3.84
CA ASN A 62 -5.21 8.21 -5.16
C ASN A 62 -4.05 8.97 -5.79
N GLN A 63 -3.02 9.33 -5.01
CA GLN A 63 -1.79 9.93 -5.56
C GLN A 63 -0.99 8.94 -6.42
N CYS A 64 -1.23 7.63 -6.25
CA CYS A 64 -0.71 6.59 -7.15
C CYS A 64 -1.61 6.34 -8.37
N ALA A 65 -2.87 6.79 -8.34
CA ALA A 65 -3.81 6.71 -9.46
C ALA A 65 -3.58 7.92 -10.39
N CYS A 66 -2.60 7.84 -11.27
CA CYS A 66 -2.45 8.86 -12.31
C CYS A 66 -3.53 8.67 -13.40
N PHE A 67 -4.23 9.75 -13.76
CA PHE A 67 -5.37 9.82 -14.70
C PHE A 67 -5.01 9.61 -16.19
N THR A 68 -4.01 8.78 -16.52
CA THR A 68 -3.62 8.53 -17.92
C THR A 68 -3.69 7.03 -18.25
N ASP A 69 -4.06 6.69 -19.48
CA ASP A 69 -4.19 5.30 -19.96
C ASP A 69 -2.89 4.47 -19.80
N SER A 70 -1.74 5.14 -19.64
CA SER A 70 -0.43 4.55 -19.35
C SER A 70 -0.20 4.17 -17.88
N CYS A 71 -1.00 4.71 -16.94
CA CYS A 71 -0.89 4.47 -15.50
C CYS A 71 -1.90 3.46 -14.94
N LEU A 72 -2.64 2.75 -15.80
CA LEU A 72 -3.54 1.64 -15.45
C LEU A 72 -2.87 0.44 -14.75
N ASN A 73 -1.59 0.55 -14.39
CA ASN A 73 -0.81 -0.53 -13.82
C ASN A 73 -0.08 -0.16 -12.52
N TYR A 74 -0.17 1.07 -12.00
CA TYR A 74 0.57 1.46 -10.78
C TYR A 74 -0.31 1.38 -9.54
N PHE A 75 0.24 0.78 -8.50
CA PHE A 75 -0.47 0.46 -7.28
C PHE A 75 0.26 1.02 -6.06
N PRO A 76 -0.49 1.48 -5.05
CA PRO A 76 0.08 2.04 -3.83
C PRO A 76 0.58 0.94 -2.89
N HIS A 77 1.82 1.09 -2.47
CA HIS A 77 2.52 0.19 -1.56
C HIS A 77 3.18 0.95 -0.40
N PRO A 78 3.23 0.37 0.82
CA PRO A 78 3.90 0.99 1.95
C PRO A 78 5.39 0.64 1.94
N GLY A 79 6.23 1.66 2.02
CA GLY A 79 7.68 1.60 2.03
C GLY A 79 8.20 0.93 3.28
N ASN A 80 8.79 -0.25 3.13
CA ASN A 80 9.42 -0.94 4.24
C ASN A 80 10.91 -1.12 3.97
N ASP A 81 11.74 -0.40 4.72
CA ASP A 81 13.20 -0.45 4.59
C ASP A 81 13.80 -1.78 5.10
N SER A 82 13.01 -2.61 5.78
CA SER A 82 13.49 -3.85 6.41
C SER A 82 13.34 -5.10 5.57
N ASN A 83 12.59 -5.07 4.46
CA ASN A 83 12.31 -6.25 3.65
C ASN A 83 11.94 -5.87 2.21
N SER A 84 12.65 -6.41 1.22
CA SER A 84 12.44 -6.20 -0.21
C SER A 84 11.17 -6.86 -0.79
N TYR A 85 10.20 -7.21 0.07
CA TYR A 85 8.93 -7.80 -0.33
C TYR A 85 7.88 -6.70 -0.51
N TRP A 86 7.02 -6.86 -1.51
CA TRP A 86 5.92 -5.94 -1.75
C TRP A 86 4.84 -6.11 -0.69
N TYR A 87 4.71 -5.12 0.20
CA TYR A 87 3.67 -5.11 1.22
C TYR A 87 2.37 -4.53 0.66
N LEU A 88 1.21 -4.98 1.17
CA LEU A 88 -0.09 -4.40 0.81
C LEU A 88 -0.50 -3.30 1.80
N ILE A 89 -1.37 -2.39 1.38
CA ILE A 89 -2.04 -1.45 2.29
C ILE A 89 -3.41 -2.03 2.63
N ARG A 90 -3.81 -2.00 3.90
CA ARG A 90 -5.14 -2.40 4.36
C ARG A 90 -5.87 -1.18 4.92
N ASN A 91 -7.14 -1.04 4.59
CA ASN A 91 -8.01 -0.08 5.24
C ASN A 91 -8.53 -0.65 6.57
N ALA A 92 -8.35 0.08 7.65
CA ALA A 92 -8.76 -0.33 8.99
C ALA A 92 -10.28 -0.49 9.10
N ASP A 93 -11.02 0.42 8.46
CA ASP A 93 -12.46 0.60 8.60
C ASP A 93 -13.24 -0.41 7.74
N THR A 94 -12.83 -0.62 6.47
CA THR A 94 -13.48 -1.59 5.58
C THR A 94 -12.83 -2.97 5.59
N GLY A 95 -11.58 -3.05 6.04
CA GLY A 95 -10.77 -4.27 5.99
C GLY A 95 -10.27 -4.67 4.60
N GLN A 96 -10.56 -3.89 3.57
CA GLN A 96 -10.12 -4.12 2.19
C GLN A 96 -8.65 -3.78 2.00
N PHE A 97 -8.05 -4.32 0.94
CA PHE A 97 -6.63 -4.11 0.60
C PHE A 97 -6.49 -3.25 -0.65
N SER A 98 -5.42 -2.46 -0.72
CA SER A 98 -5.00 -1.79 -1.95
C SER A 98 -4.61 -2.82 -3.00
N GLY A 99 -4.83 -2.50 -4.28
CA GLY A 99 -4.28 -3.26 -5.42
C GLY A 99 -2.75 -3.35 -5.39
N GLY A 100 -2.14 -4.25 -6.19
CA GLY A 100 -0.68 -4.48 -6.27
C GLY A 100 -0.28 -5.87 -6.79
N TYR A 101 1.02 -6.13 -7.01
CA TYR A 101 1.52 -7.42 -7.57
C TYR A 101 1.00 -8.66 -6.82
N TYR A 102 0.90 -8.58 -5.50
CA TYR A 102 0.32 -9.67 -4.71
C TYR A 102 -1.20 -9.78 -4.85
N THR A 103 -1.94 -8.73 -5.24
CA THR A 103 -3.42 -8.71 -5.35
C THR A 103 -4.06 -9.55 -6.45
N LYS A 104 -3.36 -10.58 -6.95
CA LYS A 104 -4.07 -11.79 -7.40
C LYS A 104 -4.94 -12.41 -6.30
N PHE A 105 -4.85 -11.94 -5.04
CA PHE A 105 -5.96 -11.89 -4.08
C PHE A 105 -7.18 -11.18 -4.68
N ASN A 106 -8.05 -11.91 -5.37
CA ASN A 106 -9.44 -11.56 -5.72
C ASN A 106 -9.78 -10.06 -5.62
N TYR A 107 -9.46 -9.35 -6.71
CA TYR A 107 -9.70 -7.93 -6.93
C TYR A 107 -11.15 -7.52 -6.58
N LYS A 108 -11.33 -6.84 -5.45
CA LYS A 108 -12.45 -5.92 -5.22
C LYS A 108 -11.84 -4.58 -4.80
N PRO A 109 -11.55 -3.68 -5.75
CA PRO A 109 -11.01 -2.37 -5.42
C PRO A 109 -12.00 -1.60 -4.54
N PHE A 110 -11.46 -0.63 -3.81
CA PHE A 110 -12.25 0.44 -3.20
C PHE A 110 -13.05 1.19 -4.27
#